data_AF-A0A529T6X7-F1
#
_entry.id   AF-A0A529T6X7-F1
#
_cell.length_a   1.000
_cell.length_b   1.000
_cell.length_c   1.000
_cell.angle_alpha   90.00
_cell.angle_beta   90.00
_cell.angle_gamma   90.00
#
_symmetry.space_group_name_H-M   'P 1'
#
loop_
_entity.id
_entity.type
_entity.pdbx_description
1 polymer ?
#
loop_
_entity_poly.entity_id
_entity_poly.type
_entity_poly.pdbx_seq_one_letter_code
_entity_poly.pdbx_strand_id
1 'polypeptide(L)'
;MTELTPSAINGQAAQTKAAAVKNTVLTKELRTANGMTAQGLYDPRNEHDACGVGFIANMKGVKSHRIVEDGLAMLENLTHRGAVGADPL
;
A
#
# COMPACT_ATOMS: atom_id res chain seq x y z
N MET A 1 -15.37 -6.22 -31.54
CA MET A 1 -14.25 -7.01 -32.08
C MET A 1 -13.23 -7.14 -30.96
N THR A 2 -13.47 -8.10 -30.06
CA THR A 2 -12.61 -8.35 -28.90
C THR A 2 -11.83 -9.61 -29.21
N GLU A 3 -10.57 -9.45 -29.65
CA GLU A 3 -9.67 -10.56 -29.91
C GLU A 3 -9.21 -11.14 -28.56
N LEU A 4 -9.66 -12.36 -28.27
CA LEU A 4 -9.19 -13.21 -27.19
C LEU A 4 -7.84 -13.81 -27.62
N THR A 5 -6.75 -13.39 -26.98
CA THR A 5 -5.45 -14.06 -27.16
C THR A 5 -5.45 -15.44 -26.49
N PRO A 6 -5.05 -16.51 -27.20
CA PRO A 6 -5.11 -17.88 -26.71
C PRO A 6 -3.91 -18.23 -25.81
N SER A 7 -4.19 -18.76 -24.63
CA SER A 7 -3.17 -19.38 -23.76
C SER A 7 -2.69 -20.68 -24.39
N ALA A 8 -1.44 -20.68 -24.88
CA ALA A 8 -0.77 -21.85 -25.41
C ALA A 8 -0.55 -22.90 -24.32
N ILE A 9 -1.09 -24.09 -24.56
CA ILE A 9 -0.77 -25.33 -23.83
C ILE A 9 0.49 -25.96 -24.44
N ASN A 10 1.51 -26.16 -23.62
CA ASN A 10 2.65 -27.07 -23.86
C ASN A 10 3.19 -27.36 -22.45
N GLY A 11 3.23 -28.57 -21.92
CA GLY A 11 3.16 -29.90 -22.49
C GLY A 11 4.26 -30.69 -21.80
N GLN A 12 3.91 -31.65 -20.93
CA GLN A 12 4.64 -32.90 -20.70
C GLN A 12 3.97 -33.72 -19.60
N ALA A 13 3.40 -34.84 -20.04
CA ALA A 13 2.93 -35.92 -19.21
C ALA A 13 4.10 -36.73 -18.61
N ALA A 14 3.81 -37.33 -17.46
CA ALA A 14 4.45 -38.51 -16.88
C ALA A 14 5.91 -38.38 -16.41
N GLN A 15 6.08 -38.30 -15.08
CA GLN A 15 7.05 -39.14 -14.38
C GLN A 15 6.59 -39.46 -12.96
N THR A 16 6.83 -40.73 -12.61
CA THR A 16 6.29 -41.52 -11.53
C THR A 16 7.17 -41.47 -10.27
N LYS A 17 6.57 -41.92 -9.17
CA LYS A 17 7.16 -42.44 -7.92
C LYS A 17 7.70 -41.47 -6.88
N ALA A 18 7.22 -41.73 -5.66
CA ALA A 18 7.62 -41.16 -4.40
C ALA A 18 9.12 -41.31 -4.12
N ALA A 19 9.73 -40.20 -3.73
CA ALA A 19 10.81 -40.17 -2.77
C ALA A 19 10.58 -38.94 -1.89
N ALA A 20 10.52 -39.15 -0.57
CA ALA A 20 10.27 -38.13 0.43
C ALA A 20 11.30 -36.99 0.31
N VAL A 21 10.91 -35.88 -0.29
CA VAL A 21 11.71 -34.65 -0.27
C VAL A 21 11.45 -33.97 1.07
N LYS A 22 12.28 -34.32 2.06
CA LYS A 22 12.51 -33.49 3.23
C LYS A 22 13.23 -32.20 2.77
N ASN A 23 12.52 -31.28 2.15
CA ASN A 23 13.00 -29.90 1.99
C ASN A 23 12.17 -29.00 2.90
N THR A 24 12.68 -28.93 4.13
CA THR A 24 12.95 -27.65 4.79
C THR A 24 11.82 -26.65 4.67
N VAL A 25 10.94 -26.71 5.66
CA VAL A 25 10.10 -25.61 6.16
C VAL A 25 11.03 -24.46 6.58
N LEU A 26 11.65 -23.82 5.60
CA LEU A 26 12.12 -22.44 5.63
C LEU A 26 11.09 -21.62 4.84
N THR A 27 9.81 -21.84 5.12
CA THR A 27 8.85 -20.73 5.11
C THR A 27 9.23 -19.84 6.29
N LYS A 28 10.40 -19.20 6.22
CA LYS A 28 10.61 -17.96 6.92
C LYS A 28 9.60 -17.05 6.27
N GLU A 29 8.40 -17.01 6.86
CA GLU A 29 7.39 -16.00 6.57
C GLU A 29 8.17 -14.72 6.37
N LEU A 30 8.21 -14.22 5.14
CA LEU A 30 8.86 -12.97 4.80
C LEU A 30 7.99 -11.89 5.45
N ARG A 31 8.09 -11.78 6.78
CA ARG A 31 7.47 -10.75 7.58
C ARG A 31 8.19 -9.47 7.19
N THR A 32 7.50 -8.63 6.43
CA THR A 32 7.99 -7.29 6.13
C THR A 32 8.10 -6.48 7.42
N ALA A 33 8.83 -5.37 7.39
CA ALA A 33 9.09 -4.55 8.58
C ALA A 33 7.81 -4.08 9.30
N ASN A 34 6.66 -4.04 8.61
CA ASN A 34 5.33 -3.74 9.14
C ASN A 34 4.59 -4.96 9.75
N GLY A 35 5.23 -6.13 9.82
CA GLY A 35 4.67 -7.33 10.43
C GLY A 35 3.61 -8.07 9.61
N MET A 36 3.31 -7.60 8.40
CA MET A 36 2.31 -8.19 7.51
C MET A 36 2.92 -9.25 6.59
N THR A 37 2.13 -10.27 6.27
CA THR A 37 2.47 -11.29 5.27
C THR A 37 1.85 -10.93 3.92
N ALA A 38 2.37 -11.47 2.82
CA ALA A 38 1.70 -11.36 1.52
C ALA A 38 0.50 -12.32 1.47
N GLN A 39 -0.66 -11.84 1.01
CA GLN A 39 -1.88 -12.66 0.85
C GLN A 39 -2.73 -12.20 -0.34
N GLY A 40 -3.17 -13.12 -1.21
CA GLY A 40 -3.94 -12.76 -2.40
C GLY A 40 -3.21 -11.75 -3.30
N LEU A 41 -3.88 -10.65 -3.67
CA LEU A 41 -3.30 -9.53 -4.43
C LEU A 41 -2.53 -8.51 -3.57
N TYR A 42 -2.49 -8.68 -2.25
CA TYR A 42 -1.78 -7.76 -1.36
C TYR A 42 -0.28 -8.05 -1.37
N ASP A 43 0.51 -7.03 -1.69
CA ASP A 43 1.97 -7.02 -1.59
C ASP A 43 2.39 -6.02 -0.48
N PRO A 44 2.92 -6.49 0.66
CA PRO A 44 3.30 -5.62 1.77
C PRO A 44 4.38 -4.60 1.44
N ARG A 45 5.08 -4.74 0.32
CA ARG A 45 6.08 -3.76 -0.15
C ARG A 45 5.47 -2.47 -0.67
N ASN A 46 4.18 -2.49 -1.03
CA ASN A 46 3.44 -1.34 -1.53
C ASN A 46 2.68 -0.60 -0.41
N GLU A 47 2.77 -1.06 0.83
CA GLU A 47 2.08 -0.47 1.98
C GLU A 47 2.85 0.72 2.56
N HIS A 48 2.18 1.86 2.68
CA HIS A 48 2.78 3.14 3.10
C HIS A 48 1.76 4.03 3.81
N ASP A 49 2.18 4.67 4.90
CA ASP A 49 1.35 5.66 5.60
C ASP A 49 1.13 6.91 4.74
N ALA A 50 -0.14 7.25 4.52
CA ALA A 50 -0.52 8.46 3.80
C ALA A 50 -0.83 9.66 4.73
N CYS A 51 -0.89 9.52 6.06
CA CYS A 51 -1.32 10.65 6.92
C CYS A 51 -0.22 11.69 7.23
N GLY A 52 -0.59 12.97 7.34
CA GLY A 52 0.31 14.08 7.69
C GLY A 52 -0.19 14.96 8.82
N VAL A 53 0.75 15.52 9.60
CA VAL A 53 0.46 16.46 10.69
C VAL A 53 1.41 17.66 10.61
N GLY A 54 0.94 18.82 11.07
CA GLY A 54 1.74 20.04 11.16
C GLY A 54 1.18 20.97 12.22
N PHE A 55 1.96 21.99 12.60
CA PHE A 55 1.55 22.98 13.60
C PHE A 55 2.04 24.37 13.21
N ILE A 56 1.31 25.38 13.67
CA ILE A 56 1.68 26.80 13.53
C ILE A 56 1.63 27.42 14.92
N ALA A 57 2.62 28.26 15.23
CA ALA A 57 2.69 28.96 16.50
C ALA A 57 3.10 30.41 16.28
N ASN A 58 2.38 31.34 16.93
CA ASN A 58 2.83 32.71 17.03
C ASN A 58 3.78 32.85 18.22
N MET A 59 5.09 32.94 17.96
CA MET A 59 6.13 33.04 18.99
C MET A 59 6.01 34.28 19.89
N LYS A 60 5.30 35.31 19.45
CA LYS A 60 5.05 36.54 20.23
C LYS A 60 3.76 36.47 21.05
N GLY A 61 2.97 35.39 20.93
CA GLY A 61 1.72 35.21 21.66
C GLY A 61 0.60 36.20 21.28
N VAL A 62 0.78 36.96 20.20
CA VAL A 62 -0.22 37.94 19.76
C VAL A 62 -1.38 37.21 19.10
N LYS A 63 -2.59 37.46 19.60
CA LYS A 63 -3.82 36.91 19.02
C LYS A 63 -4.02 37.46 17.61
N SER A 64 -4.25 36.57 16.65
CA SER A 64 -4.51 36.93 15.25
C SER A 64 -5.28 35.80 14.56
N HIS A 65 -6.16 36.16 13.61
CA HIS A 65 -6.84 35.16 12.78
C HIS A 65 -5.91 34.49 11.76
N ARG A 66 -4.74 35.07 11.50
CA ARG A 66 -3.75 34.52 10.55
C ARG A 66 -3.34 33.08 10.85
N ILE A 67 -3.29 32.68 12.12
CA ILE A 67 -2.95 31.30 12.50
C ILE A 67 -3.96 30.27 11.98
N VAL A 68 -5.23 30.70 11.80
CA VAL A 68 -6.29 29.87 11.24
C VAL A 68 -6.15 29.79 9.72
N GLU A 69 -5.93 30.93 9.06
CA GLU A 69 -5.69 31.02 7.61
C GLU A 69 -4.49 30.16 7.19
N ASP A 70 -3.37 30.32 7.89
CA ASP A 70 -2.14 29.54 7.65
C ASP A 70 -2.38 28.05 7.90
N GLY A 71 -3.20 27.70 8.91
CA GLY A 71 -3.57 26.32 9.22
C GLY A 71 -4.42 25.66 8.14
N LEU A 72 -5.38 26.39 7.56
CA LEU A 72 -6.17 25.92 6.44
C LEU A 72 -5.31 25.70 5.20
N ALA A 73 -4.44 26.66 4.88
CA ALA A 73 -3.49 26.51 3.77
C ALA A 73 -2.56 25.31 3.96
N MET A 74 -2.14 25.02 5.20
CA MET A 74 -1.36 23.82 5.51
C MET A 74 -2.16 22.53 5.22
N LEU A 75 -3.44 22.48 5.59
CA LEU A 75 -4.30 21.31 5.34
C LEU A 75 -4.57 21.10 3.84
N GLU A 76 -4.82 22.17 3.09
CA GLU A 76 -4.99 22.12 1.62
C GLU A 76 -3.77 21.50 0.94
N ASN A 77 -2.58 21.81 1.42
CA ASN A 77 -1.33 21.25 0.90
C ASN A 77 -1.12 19.76 1.27
N LEU A 78 -1.88 19.21 2.23
CA LEU A 78 -1.82 17.79 2.60
C LEU A 78 -2.86 16.92 1.89
N THR A 79 -3.72 17.51 1.05
CA THR A 79 -4.80 16.80 0.33
C THR A 79 -4.32 15.63 -0.52
N HIS A 80 -3.12 15.72 -1.11
CA HIS A 80 -2.51 14.66 -1.91
C HIS A 80 -2.18 13.38 -1.11
N ARG A 81 -2.26 13.45 0.22
CA ARG A 81 -2.04 12.30 1.10
C ARG A 81 -3.34 11.78 1.76
N GLY A 82 -4.49 12.36 1.41
CA GLY A 82 -5.80 11.91 1.88
C GLY A 82 -6.42 10.85 0.97
N ALA A 83 -7.29 10.00 1.54
CA ALA A 83 -8.19 9.19 0.74
C ALA A 83 -9.27 10.10 0.11
N VAL A 84 -9.62 9.83 -1.15
CA VAL A 84 -10.70 10.53 -1.85
C VAL A 84 -11.82 9.55 -2.18
N GLY A 85 -13.08 10.00 -2.03
CA GLY A 85 -14.24 9.24 -2.48
C GLY A 85 -14.36 9.26 -4.00
N ALA A 86 -14.90 8.18 -4.59
CA ALA A 86 -15.10 8.07 -6.04
C ALA A 86 -16.54 8.38 -6.49
N ASP A 87 -17.43 8.71 -5.55
CA ASP A 87 -18.84 8.99 -5.84
C ASP A 87 -19.03 10.44 -6.28
N PRO A 88 -19.64 10.71 -7.45
CA PRO A 88 -20.03 12.06 -7.84
C PRO A 88 -21.13 12.61 -6.92
N LEU A 89 -21.10 13.93 -6.69
CA LEU A 89 -22.12 14.67 -5.94
C LEU A 89 -23.37 14.94 -6.77
#